data_AF-A0A8S9U0P3-F1
#
_entry.id   AF-A0A8S9U0P3-F1
#
_cell.length_a   1.000
_cell.length_b   1.000
_cell.length_c   1.000
_cell.angle_alpha   90.00
_cell.angle_beta   90.00
_cell.angle_gamma   90.00
#
_symmetry.space_group_name_H-M   'P 1'
#
loop_
_entity.id
_entity.type
_entity.pdbx_description
1 polymer ?
#
loop_
_entity_poly.entity_id
_entity_poly.type
_entity_poly.pdbx_seq_one_letter_code
_entity_poly.pdbx_strand_id
1 'polypeptide(L)'
;MVLHGTVDGSLDDCMFGTFASTDEAWKWRSSHINDRLDDARILATIRKPTHDDPFQFLGIKWFAKERPAVLSSIMQQRDYLIMEATGLTRDSKGQKIGYYLMHSISLPGVPELTDLGIIRAKLSLCFIDRQKGPGKVEKYARNYSNPGGKIPDRVAAAVGADAIISASRVVDYAYVKKLTWFMKEKGKEQRESRRESGQTKPKRCETCYKSFSMFALTSTSASCQICRRAMCAKCSVVKKMTVDVSNTGAVKQCTLRFCLNCLMEAKEKSVWEMALSGVDTASETSSASGSGYRYISNIS
;
A
#
# COMPACT_ATOMS: atom_id res chain seq x y z
N MET A 1 9.10 13.55 18.21
CA MET A 1 8.82 14.26 16.94
C MET A 1 7.32 14.33 16.70
N VAL A 2 6.85 15.44 16.14
CA VAL A 2 5.44 15.65 15.76
C VAL A 2 5.39 16.03 14.29
N LEU A 3 4.43 15.48 13.55
CA LEU A 3 4.12 15.88 12.18
C LEU A 3 2.64 16.23 12.10
N HIS A 4 2.32 17.32 11.41
CA HIS A 4 0.96 17.73 11.11
C HIS A 4 0.92 18.29 9.70
N GLY A 5 -0.10 17.89 8.94
CA GLY A 5 -0.25 18.32 7.55
C GLY A 5 -1.50 17.74 6.91
N THR A 6 -1.61 17.89 5.60
CA THR A 6 -2.76 17.41 4.82
C THR A 6 -2.32 16.59 3.62
N VAL A 7 -3.15 15.65 3.22
CA VAL A 7 -3.02 14.87 1.97
C VAL A 7 -4.33 14.92 1.18
N ASP A 8 -4.23 14.79 -0.14
CA ASP A 8 -5.40 14.77 -1.03
C ASP A 8 -6.01 13.37 -1.11
N GLY A 9 -7.28 13.23 -0.73
CA GLY A 9 -8.01 11.97 -0.75
C GLY A 9 -9.16 11.92 0.26
N SER A 10 -9.70 10.73 0.48
CA SER A 10 -10.67 10.48 1.55
C SER A 10 -10.03 9.79 2.75
N LEU A 11 -10.66 9.91 3.92
CA LEU A 11 -10.25 9.18 5.13
C LEU A 11 -10.22 7.68 4.87
N ASP A 12 -11.21 7.17 4.14
CA ASP A 12 -11.28 5.76 3.83
C ASP A 12 -10.14 5.32 2.88
N ASP A 13 -9.69 6.19 1.96
CA ASP A 13 -8.47 5.94 1.17
C ASP A 13 -7.22 5.89 2.05
N CYS A 14 -7.08 6.79 3.02
CA CYS A 14 -5.99 6.74 3.99
C CYS A 14 -5.98 5.40 4.74
N MET A 15 -7.13 4.95 5.22
CA MET A 15 -7.26 3.68 5.94
C MET A 15 -6.98 2.49 5.03
N PHE A 16 -7.52 2.49 3.81
CA PHE A 16 -7.31 1.42 2.85
C PHE A 16 -5.85 1.30 2.40
N GLY A 17 -5.15 2.43 2.25
CA GLY A 17 -3.72 2.46 1.94
C GLY A 17 -2.84 2.09 3.14
N THR A 18 -3.28 2.41 4.35
CA THR A 18 -2.57 2.06 5.58
C THR A 18 -2.72 0.57 5.90
N PHE A 19 -3.90 -0.01 5.68
CA PHE A 19 -4.20 -1.38 6.07
C PHE A 19 -3.32 -2.42 5.36
N ALA A 20 -2.60 -3.23 6.16
CA ALA A 20 -1.75 -4.34 5.72
C ALA A 20 -1.70 -5.44 6.79
N SER A 21 -2.57 -6.45 6.66
CA SER A 21 -2.75 -7.54 7.63
C SER A 21 -2.04 -8.85 7.27
N THR A 22 -1.25 -8.86 6.19
CA THR A 22 -0.38 -10.00 5.80
C THR A 22 1.03 -9.50 5.49
N ASP A 23 2.03 -10.38 5.58
CA ASP A 23 3.43 -10.07 5.24
C ASP A 23 3.53 -9.54 3.80
N GLU A 24 2.84 -10.21 2.88
CA GLU A 24 2.80 -9.81 1.48
C GLU A 24 2.17 -8.42 1.33
N ALA A 25 0.97 -8.18 1.88
CA ALA A 25 0.31 -6.88 1.80
C ALA A 25 1.18 -5.74 2.39
N TRP A 26 1.94 -6.03 3.45
CA TRP A 26 2.84 -5.05 4.04
C TRP A 26 4.06 -4.76 3.16
N LYS A 27 4.71 -5.79 2.61
CA LYS A 27 5.82 -5.59 1.66
C LYS A 27 5.35 -4.84 0.39
N TRP A 28 4.15 -5.15 -0.10
CA TRP A 28 3.50 -4.42 -1.19
C TRP A 28 3.21 -2.95 -0.84
N ARG A 29 2.79 -2.66 0.40
CA ARG A 29 2.63 -1.27 0.87
C ARG A 29 3.96 -0.54 0.89
N SER A 30 4.98 -1.14 1.51
CA SER A 30 6.35 -0.59 1.60
C SER A 30 6.89 -0.18 0.23
N SER A 31 6.71 -1.02 -0.78
CA SER A 31 7.24 -0.76 -2.13
C SER A 31 6.67 0.49 -2.82
N HIS A 32 5.53 1.00 -2.36
CA HIS A 32 4.90 2.22 -2.90
C HIS A 32 5.12 3.44 -2.01
N ILE A 33 5.09 3.27 -0.69
CA ILE A 33 5.29 4.40 0.24
C ILE A 33 6.76 4.72 0.47
N ASN A 34 7.65 3.77 0.14
CA ASN A 34 9.10 3.86 0.30
C ASN A 34 9.50 4.17 1.76
N ASP A 35 8.96 3.38 2.69
CA ASP A 35 9.31 3.46 4.11
C ASP A 35 10.61 2.68 4.43
N ARG A 36 11.28 2.12 3.42
CA ARG A 36 12.55 1.37 3.53
C ARG A 36 12.45 0.14 4.43
N LEU A 37 11.35 -0.60 4.32
CA LEU A 37 11.22 -1.93 4.91
C LEU A 37 12.17 -2.90 4.19
N ASP A 38 13.00 -3.61 4.94
CA ASP A 38 13.89 -4.66 4.42
C ASP A 38 13.22 -6.03 4.52
N ASP A 39 12.74 -6.38 5.72
CA ASP A 39 11.91 -7.55 5.93
C ASP A 39 10.81 -7.30 6.98
N ALA A 40 9.75 -8.09 6.92
CA ALA A 40 8.63 -7.99 7.84
C ALA A 40 7.92 -9.33 8.03
N ARG A 41 7.50 -9.59 9.28
CA ARG A 41 6.72 -10.75 9.67
C ARG A 41 5.60 -10.35 10.63
N ILE A 42 4.39 -10.81 10.38
CA ILE A 42 3.29 -10.80 11.33
C ILE A 42 3.41 -12.05 12.20
N LEU A 43 3.69 -11.84 13.49
CA LEU A 43 3.91 -12.92 14.43
C LEU A 43 2.62 -13.41 15.07
N ALA A 44 1.66 -12.50 15.26
CA ALA A 44 0.35 -12.84 15.79
C ALA A 44 -0.71 -11.84 15.32
N THR A 45 -1.92 -12.32 15.05
CA THR A 45 -3.10 -11.49 14.77
C THR A 45 -4.10 -11.67 15.90
N ILE A 46 -4.37 -10.59 16.63
CA ILE A 46 -5.25 -10.55 17.82
C ILE A 46 -6.65 -10.09 17.41
N ARG A 47 -6.75 -9.05 16.56
CA ARG A 47 -8.02 -8.62 15.95
C ARG A 47 -7.87 -8.53 14.44
N LYS A 48 -8.86 -9.09 13.74
CA LYS A 48 -8.99 -9.09 12.29
C LYS A 48 -9.97 -7.99 11.84
N PRO A 49 -9.99 -7.66 10.54
CA PRO A 49 -11.07 -6.90 9.92
C PRO A 49 -12.45 -7.47 10.21
N THR A 50 -13.45 -6.60 10.17
CA THR A 50 -14.86 -6.95 10.32
C THR A 50 -15.68 -6.26 9.23
N HIS A 51 -16.97 -6.59 9.09
CA HIS A 51 -17.84 -5.86 8.17
C HIS A 51 -18.04 -4.39 8.57
N ASP A 52 -18.07 -4.09 9.87
CA ASP A 52 -18.25 -2.72 10.39
C ASP A 52 -16.98 -1.87 10.30
N ASP A 53 -15.82 -2.50 10.49
CA ASP A 53 -14.50 -1.89 10.28
C ASP A 53 -13.57 -2.86 9.52
N PRO A 54 -13.51 -2.74 8.19
CA PRO A 54 -12.67 -3.59 7.35
C PRO A 54 -11.20 -3.16 7.40
N PHE A 55 -10.89 -2.04 8.06
CA PHE A 55 -9.51 -1.57 8.28
C PHE A 55 -9.02 -1.90 9.69
N GLN A 56 -9.82 -2.61 10.50
CA GLN A 56 -9.45 -3.02 11.83
C GLN A 56 -8.32 -4.06 11.79
N PHE A 57 -7.28 -3.82 12.57
CA PHE A 57 -6.26 -4.81 12.87
C PHE A 57 -5.66 -4.54 14.24
N LEU A 58 -5.37 -5.61 14.98
CA LEU A 58 -4.50 -5.59 16.16
C LEU A 58 -3.60 -6.81 16.07
N GLY A 59 -2.29 -6.62 16.16
CA GLY A 59 -1.36 -7.75 16.07
C GLY A 59 0.05 -7.42 16.49
N ILE A 60 0.87 -8.46 16.56
CA ILE A 60 2.29 -8.40 16.87
C ILE A 60 3.06 -8.55 15.57
N LYS A 61 3.97 -7.63 15.33
CA LYS A 61 4.74 -7.52 14.09
C LYS A 61 6.22 -7.35 14.39
N TRP A 62 7.04 -8.04 13.62
CA TRP A 62 8.48 -7.82 13.56
C TRP A 62 8.85 -7.25 12.21
N PHE A 63 9.79 -6.30 12.17
CA PHE A 63 10.34 -5.81 10.91
C PHE A 63 11.76 -5.29 11.04
N ALA A 64 12.52 -5.37 9.95
CA ALA A 64 13.82 -4.75 9.79
C ALA A 64 13.72 -3.57 8.81
N LYS A 65 14.46 -2.49 9.09
CA LYS A 65 14.63 -1.38 8.15
C LYS A 65 15.91 -1.56 7.33
N GLU A 66 15.87 -1.14 6.07
CA GLU A 66 17.03 -1.14 5.20
C GLU A 66 18.12 -0.25 5.80
N ARG A 67 19.37 -0.68 5.68
CA ARG A 67 20.53 0.14 5.99
C ARG A 67 20.98 0.85 4.70
N PRO A 68 20.77 2.18 4.55
CA PRO A 68 21.17 2.88 3.34
C PRO A 68 22.67 2.73 3.13
N ALA A 69 23.09 2.34 1.92
CA ALA A 69 24.50 2.10 1.60
C ALA A 69 25.40 3.29 1.96
N VAL A 70 24.93 4.51 1.73
CA VAL A 70 25.62 5.77 2.05
C VAL A 70 25.82 6.02 3.55
N LEU A 71 25.07 5.34 4.42
CA LEU A 71 25.18 5.44 5.88
C LEU A 71 25.77 4.18 6.53
N SER A 72 26.21 3.20 5.72
CA SER A 72 26.63 1.88 6.22
C SER A 72 27.78 1.95 7.23
N SER A 73 28.72 2.88 7.07
CA SER A 73 29.87 3.08 7.98
C SER A 73 29.51 3.76 9.31
N ILE A 74 28.32 4.37 9.42
CA ILE A 74 27.92 5.16 10.60
C ILE A 74 26.63 4.63 11.26
N MET A 75 25.98 3.63 10.66
CA MET A 75 24.66 3.16 11.09
C MET A 75 24.52 1.65 10.86
N GLN A 76 24.43 0.88 11.94
CA GLN A 76 24.02 -0.55 11.88
C GLN A 76 22.56 -0.71 11.43
N GLN A 77 22.18 -1.92 11.04
CA GLN A 77 20.77 -2.21 10.72
C GLN A 77 19.94 -2.28 11.99
N ARG A 78 18.66 -1.91 11.90
CA ARG A 78 17.73 -1.97 13.02
C ARG A 78 16.52 -2.82 12.71
N ASP A 79 16.15 -3.63 13.68
CA ASP A 79 14.87 -4.32 13.74
C ASP A 79 13.97 -3.71 14.82
N TYR A 80 12.69 -4.07 14.73
CA TYR A 80 11.64 -3.60 15.61
C TYR A 80 10.70 -4.77 15.88
N LEU A 81 10.34 -4.95 17.15
CA LEU A 81 9.25 -5.80 17.59
C LEU A 81 8.16 -4.91 18.16
N ILE A 82 6.99 -4.90 17.55
CA ILE A 82 5.91 -3.98 17.87
C ILE A 82 4.57 -4.69 18.02
N MET A 83 3.69 -4.06 18.79
CA MET A 83 2.24 -4.21 18.64
C MET A 83 1.74 -3.09 17.72
N GLU A 84 0.96 -3.46 16.70
CA GLU A 84 0.32 -2.52 15.78
C GLU A 84 -1.20 -2.57 15.96
N ALA A 85 -1.85 -1.41 15.97
CA ALA A 85 -3.29 -1.29 15.94
C ALA A 85 -3.74 -0.27 14.88
N THR A 86 -4.74 -0.61 14.07
CA THR A 86 -5.35 0.30 13.09
C THR A 86 -6.85 0.10 13.07
N GLY A 87 -7.58 1.15 12.71
CA GLY A 87 -9.03 1.07 12.53
C GLY A 87 -9.68 2.44 12.47
N LEU A 88 -11.00 2.42 12.45
CA LEU A 88 -11.87 3.59 12.51
C LEU A 88 -12.42 3.75 13.93
N THR A 89 -12.52 5.00 14.39
CA THR A 89 -13.18 5.31 15.66
C THR A 89 -13.81 6.70 15.60
N ARG A 90 -14.38 7.16 16.72
CA ARG A 90 -14.91 8.51 16.87
C ARG A 90 -14.10 9.28 17.89
N ASP A 91 -13.88 10.56 17.63
CA ASP A 91 -13.28 11.46 18.61
C ASP A 91 -14.31 11.93 19.67
N SER A 92 -13.87 12.81 20.57
CA SER A 92 -14.72 13.39 21.62
C SER A 92 -15.89 14.23 21.10
N LYS A 93 -15.91 14.58 19.81
CA LYS A 93 -17.00 15.30 19.14
C LYS A 93 -17.87 14.37 18.30
N GLY A 94 -17.66 13.06 18.38
CA GLY A 94 -18.37 12.06 17.58
C GLY A 94 -17.93 11.98 16.12
N GLN A 95 -16.89 12.74 15.72
CA GLN A 95 -16.39 12.75 14.34
C GLN A 95 -15.57 11.49 14.06
N LYS A 96 -15.83 10.86 12.91
CA LYS A 96 -15.09 9.68 12.46
C LYS A 96 -13.62 10.05 12.20
N ILE A 97 -12.72 9.26 12.76
CA ILE A 97 -11.27 9.36 12.57
C ILE A 97 -10.68 8.01 12.24
N GLY A 98 -9.56 8.02 11.53
CA GLY A 98 -8.69 6.86 11.36
C GLY A 98 -7.56 6.91 12.36
N TYR A 99 -7.15 5.77 12.89
CA TYR A 99 -5.96 5.68 13.74
C TYR A 99 -5.01 4.60 13.24
N TYR A 100 -3.71 4.83 13.45
CA TYR A 100 -2.66 3.84 13.26
C TYR A 100 -1.62 4.00 14.38
N LEU A 101 -1.47 2.96 15.18
CA LEU A 101 -0.61 2.92 16.36
C LEU A 101 0.45 1.84 16.16
N MET A 102 1.68 2.15 16.55
CA MET A 102 2.75 1.17 16.72
C MET A 102 3.45 1.43 18.04
N HIS A 103 3.61 0.38 18.84
CA HIS A 103 4.34 0.47 20.11
C HIS A 103 5.27 -0.72 20.25
N SER A 104 6.54 -0.46 20.56
CA SER A 104 7.51 -1.53 20.78
C SER A 104 7.19 -2.35 22.01
N ILE A 105 7.33 -3.67 21.87
CA ILE A 105 7.13 -4.63 22.96
C ILE A 105 8.35 -5.53 23.08
N SER A 106 8.42 -6.29 24.17
CA SER A 106 9.42 -7.34 24.39
C SER A 106 8.72 -8.67 24.60
N LEU A 107 9.17 -9.71 23.91
CA LEU A 107 8.65 -11.07 24.03
C LEU A 107 9.82 -12.04 24.23
N PRO A 108 9.76 -12.94 25.23
CA PRO A 108 10.82 -13.93 25.44
C PRO A 108 11.10 -14.81 24.21
N GLY A 109 10.07 -15.14 23.43
CA GLY A 109 10.20 -15.95 22.21
C GLY A 109 10.73 -15.21 20.99
N VAL A 110 11.04 -13.91 21.09
CA VAL A 110 11.57 -13.09 19.99
C VAL A 110 12.77 -12.30 20.48
N PRO A 111 13.94 -12.96 20.63
CA PRO A 111 15.15 -12.32 21.15
C PRO A 111 15.66 -11.22 20.21
N GLU A 112 16.60 -10.43 20.70
CA GLU A 112 17.35 -9.48 19.87
C GLU A 112 18.33 -10.23 18.96
N LEU A 113 18.62 -9.66 17.80
CA LEU A 113 19.47 -10.27 16.76
C LEU A 113 20.90 -9.72 16.81
N THR A 114 21.42 -9.52 18.02
CA THR A 114 22.74 -8.90 18.25
C THR A 114 23.88 -9.71 17.63
N ASP A 115 23.75 -11.03 17.60
CA ASP A 115 24.73 -11.95 16.99
C ASP A 115 24.85 -11.76 15.47
N LEU A 116 23.82 -11.18 14.84
CA LEU A 116 23.81 -10.80 13.42
C LEU A 116 24.20 -9.32 13.20
N GLY A 117 24.63 -8.62 14.26
CA GLY A 117 24.96 -7.20 14.21
C GLY A 117 23.77 -6.27 13.99
N ILE A 118 22.56 -6.73 14.30
CA ILE A 118 21.30 -5.96 14.20
C ILE A 118 20.94 -5.40 15.58
N ILE A 119 20.58 -4.11 15.62
CA ILE A 119 20.17 -3.44 16.86
C ILE A 119 18.65 -3.40 16.96
N ARG A 120 18.10 -3.83 18.10
CA ARG A 120 16.68 -3.64 18.42
C ARG A 120 16.39 -2.18 18.76
N ALA A 121 15.73 -1.48 17.83
CA ALA A 121 15.22 -0.14 18.07
C ALA A 121 13.84 -0.19 18.73
N LYS A 122 13.49 0.88 19.45
CA LYS A 122 12.20 1.04 20.13
C LYS A 122 11.48 2.27 19.62
N LEU A 123 10.16 2.18 19.45
CA LEU A 123 9.33 3.32 19.11
C LEU A 123 7.95 3.27 19.77
N SER A 124 7.31 4.43 19.85
CA SER A 124 5.89 4.59 20.08
C SER A 124 5.38 5.66 19.13
N LEU A 125 4.60 5.25 18.14
CA LEU A 125 4.07 6.07 17.05
C LEU A 125 2.55 6.03 17.06
N CYS A 126 1.94 7.20 16.89
CA CYS A 126 0.51 7.35 16.70
C CYS A 126 0.27 8.24 15.49
N PHE A 127 -0.55 7.79 14.55
CA PHE A 127 -1.19 8.62 13.53
C PHE A 127 -2.68 8.73 13.81
N ILE A 128 -3.21 9.94 13.61
CA ILE A 128 -4.65 10.23 13.60
C ILE A 128 -4.99 10.96 12.30
N ASP A 129 -5.93 10.41 11.56
CA ASP A 129 -6.37 10.92 10.26
C ASP A 129 -7.82 11.42 10.35
N ARG A 130 -8.07 12.61 9.79
CA ARG A 130 -9.35 13.31 9.89
C ARG A 130 -9.79 13.86 8.53
N GLN A 131 -11.02 13.59 8.11
CA GLN A 131 -11.56 14.20 6.90
C GLN A 131 -11.75 15.72 7.13
N LYS A 132 -11.16 16.56 6.26
CA LYS A 132 -11.31 18.03 6.26
C LYS A 132 -11.96 18.51 4.98
N GLY A 133 -13.22 18.14 4.80
CA GLY A 133 -14.00 18.44 3.60
C GLY A 133 -13.69 17.50 2.43
N PRO A 134 -14.30 17.71 1.25
CA PRO A 134 -14.15 16.84 0.10
C PRO A 134 -12.69 16.73 -0.37
N GLY A 135 -12.20 15.50 -0.53
CA GLY A 135 -10.89 15.23 -1.13
C GLY A 135 -9.68 15.66 -0.31
N LYS A 136 -9.83 15.96 0.99
CA LYS A 136 -8.70 16.35 1.85
C LYS A 136 -8.75 15.70 3.23
N VAL A 137 -7.62 15.12 3.64
CA VAL A 137 -7.43 14.49 4.96
C VAL A 137 -6.31 15.20 5.71
N GLU A 138 -6.60 15.63 6.93
CA GLU A 138 -5.59 16.07 7.89
C GLU A 138 -4.95 14.85 8.54
N LYS A 139 -3.62 14.82 8.59
CA LYS A 139 -2.85 13.79 9.29
C LYS A 139 -2.11 14.44 10.45
N TYR A 140 -2.26 13.87 11.63
CA TYR A 140 -1.45 14.16 12.80
C TYR A 140 -0.61 12.93 13.13
N ALA A 141 0.66 13.12 13.45
CA ALA A 141 1.53 12.06 13.92
C ALA A 141 2.33 12.50 15.15
N ARG A 142 2.46 11.59 16.12
CA ARG A 142 3.37 11.75 17.26
C ARG A 142 4.22 10.52 17.39
N ASN A 143 5.54 10.72 17.41
CA ASN A 143 6.53 9.65 17.46
C ASN A 143 7.55 9.88 18.58
N TYR A 144 7.78 8.83 19.35
CA TYR A 144 8.91 8.66 20.26
C TYR A 144 9.75 7.53 19.72
N SER A 145 11.06 7.74 19.55
CA SER A 145 11.94 6.70 19.05
C SER A 145 13.25 6.69 19.81
N ASN A 146 13.70 5.49 20.14
CA ASN A 146 15.05 5.20 20.57
C ASN A 146 15.69 4.31 19.49
N PRO A 147 16.55 4.85 18.62
CA PRO A 147 17.16 4.09 17.53
C PRO A 147 18.17 3.04 18.00
N GLY A 148 18.58 3.09 19.28
CA GLY A 148 19.64 2.25 19.83
C GLY A 148 21.01 2.48 19.18
N GLY A 149 22.05 1.97 19.84
CA GLY A 149 23.43 2.06 19.36
C GLY A 149 23.94 3.49 19.17
N LYS A 150 25.04 3.61 18.40
CA LYS A 150 25.63 4.90 18.05
C LYS A 150 25.05 5.37 16.71
N ILE A 151 24.33 6.49 16.73
CA ILE A 151 23.89 7.21 15.53
C ILE A 151 23.93 8.70 15.84
N PRO A 152 24.46 9.56 14.96
CA PRO A 152 24.42 11.00 15.17
C PRO A 152 22.97 11.51 15.25
N ASP A 153 22.65 12.36 16.22
CA ASP A 153 21.28 12.84 16.46
C ASP A 153 20.62 13.45 15.23
N ARG A 154 21.38 14.22 14.43
CA ARG A 154 20.87 14.80 13.18
C ARG A 154 20.46 13.73 12.17
N VAL A 155 21.23 12.64 12.08
CA VAL A 155 20.91 11.52 11.18
C VAL A 155 19.68 10.78 11.70
N ALA A 156 19.61 10.51 13.01
CA ALA A 156 18.44 9.87 13.62
C ALA A 156 17.15 10.69 13.41
N ALA A 157 17.23 12.02 13.59
CA ALA A 157 16.12 12.92 13.36
C ALA A 157 15.68 12.93 11.88
N ALA A 158 16.62 13.02 10.94
CA ALA A 158 16.32 13.02 9.51
C ALA A 158 15.68 11.69 9.05
N VAL A 159 16.27 10.55 9.43
CA VAL A 159 15.72 9.22 9.10
C VAL A 159 14.34 9.02 9.72
N GLY A 160 14.16 9.44 10.99
CA GLY A 160 12.86 9.40 11.64
C GLY A 160 11.82 10.25 10.93
N ALA A 161 12.18 11.47 10.50
CA ALA A 161 11.28 12.37 9.78
C ALA A 161 10.85 11.77 8.44
N ASP A 162 11.81 11.26 7.65
CA ASP A 162 11.55 10.58 6.38
C ASP A 162 10.59 9.40 6.56
N ALA A 163 10.77 8.61 7.62
CA ALA A 163 9.90 7.47 7.93
C ALA A 163 8.45 7.90 8.22
N ILE A 164 8.23 8.98 8.98
CA ILE A 164 6.87 9.48 9.24
C ILE A 164 6.28 10.12 7.98
N ILE A 165 7.07 10.89 7.23
CA ILE A 165 6.64 11.53 5.99
C ILE A 165 6.19 10.51 4.95
N SER A 166 6.82 9.32 4.90
CA SER A 166 6.40 8.24 4.00
C SER A 166 4.92 7.87 4.13
N ALA A 167 4.33 8.01 5.33
CA ALA A 167 2.91 7.75 5.58
C ALA A 167 1.96 8.75 4.86
N SER A 168 2.47 9.86 4.33
CA SER A 168 1.68 10.74 3.45
C SER A 168 1.32 10.07 2.11
N ARG A 169 2.07 9.05 1.69
CA ARG A 169 1.89 8.36 0.41
C ARG A 169 0.89 7.21 0.47
N VAL A 170 0.28 6.95 1.63
CA VAL A 170 -0.69 5.85 1.77
C VAL A 170 -1.90 6.02 0.84
N VAL A 171 -2.33 7.26 0.57
CA VAL A 171 -3.44 7.52 -0.36
C VAL A 171 -3.07 7.17 -1.80
N ASP A 172 -1.85 7.50 -2.24
CA ASP A 172 -1.35 7.09 -3.55
C ASP A 172 -1.33 5.57 -3.68
N TYR A 173 -0.92 4.87 -2.63
CA TYR A 173 -0.96 3.41 -2.58
C TYR A 173 -2.40 2.88 -2.60
N ALA A 174 -3.34 3.53 -1.92
CA ALA A 174 -4.76 3.19 -2.01
C ALA A 174 -5.26 3.26 -3.46
N TYR A 175 -4.91 4.30 -4.21
CA TYR A 175 -5.26 4.40 -5.64
C TYR A 175 -4.61 3.31 -6.49
N VAL A 176 -3.39 2.89 -6.17
CA VAL A 176 -2.77 1.71 -6.81
C VAL A 176 -3.60 0.45 -6.53
N LYS A 177 -4.03 0.21 -5.29
CA LYS A 177 -4.90 -0.91 -4.94
C LYS A 177 -6.22 -0.88 -5.71
N LYS A 178 -6.84 0.31 -5.84
CA LYS A 178 -8.07 0.49 -6.63
C LYS A 178 -7.84 0.16 -8.11
N LEU A 179 -6.77 0.65 -8.72
CA LEU A 179 -6.43 0.32 -10.12
C LEU A 179 -6.24 -1.19 -10.32
N THR A 180 -5.55 -1.86 -9.39
CA THR A 180 -5.38 -3.33 -9.42
C THR A 180 -6.72 -4.05 -9.34
N TRP A 181 -7.64 -3.59 -8.49
CA TRP A 181 -8.99 -4.16 -8.38
C TRP A 181 -9.77 -3.98 -9.69
N PHE A 182 -9.78 -2.78 -10.27
CA PHE A 182 -10.44 -2.51 -11.56
C PHE A 182 -9.89 -3.37 -12.70
N MET A 183 -8.57 -3.57 -12.74
CA MET A 183 -7.95 -4.46 -13.73
C MET A 183 -8.41 -5.91 -13.60
N LYS A 184 -8.62 -6.40 -12.38
CA LYS A 184 -9.13 -7.76 -12.13
C LYS A 184 -10.59 -7.89 -12.56
N GLU A 185 -11.45 -6.96 -12.17
CA GLU A 185 -12.88 -7.00 -12.48
C GLU A 185 -13.15 -6.87 -13.98
N LYS A 186 -12.63 -5.82 -14.63
CA LYS A 186 -12.80 -5.63 -16.09
C LYS A 186 -12.03 -6.65 -16.93
N GLY A 187 -10.99 -7.25 -16.37
CA GLY A 187 -10.28 -8.37 -16.99
C GLY A 187 -11.14 -9.63 -17.12
N LYS A 188 -12.05 -9.89 -16.18
CA LYS A 188 -13.01 -11.02 -16.26
C LYS A 188 -14.03 -10.77 -17.37
N GLU A 189 -14.69 -9.61 -17.36
CA GLU A 189 -15.69 -9.21 -18.36
C GLU A 189 -15.13 -9.28 -19.81
N GLN A 190 -13.88 -8.85 -20.01
CA GLN A 190 -13.26 -8.83 -21.34
C GLN A 190 -12.78 -10.19 -21.84
N ARG A 191 -12.52 -11.16 -20.95
CA ARG A 191 -12.18 -12.53 -21.38
C ARG A 191 -13.40 -13.24 -21.98
N GLU A 192 -14.59 -12.88 -21.52
CA GLU A 192 -15.86 -13.39 -22.02
C GLU A 192 -16.24 -12.75 -23.37
N SER A 193 -15.89 -11.48 -23.60
CA SER A 193 -16.22 -10.74 -24.82
C SER A 193 -15.24 -10.89 -26.00
N ARG A 194 -14.12 -11.61 -25.83
CA ARG A 194 -13.00 -11.65 -26.81
C ARG A 194 -13.20 -12.61 -27.99
N ARG A 195 -14.40 -13.13 -28.21
CA ARG A 195 -14.65 -14.08 -29.31
C ARG A 195 -14.82 -13.44 -30.69
N GLU A 196 -15.02 -12.13 -30.79
CA GLU A 196 -15.35 -11.50 -32.08
C GLU A 196 -14.76 -10.09 -32.21
N SER A 197 -13.55 -9.93 -32.77
CA SER A 197 -13.18 -8.75 -33.57
C SER A 197 -11.78 -8.89 -34.17
N GLY A 198 -11.67 -8.78 -35.50
CA GLY A 198 -10.38 -8.59 -36.19
C GLY A 198 -9.76 -7.24 -35.85
N GLN A 199 -8.48 -7.21 -35.50
CA GLN A 199 -7.80 -6.00 -35.01
C GLN A 199 -7.42 -5.04 -36.14
N THR A 200 -8.25 -4.02 -36.38
CA THR A 200 -7.80 -2.79 -37.07
C THR A 200 -7.08 -1.87 -36.10
N LYS A 201 -5.90 -1.34 -36.46
CA LYS A 201 -5.20 -0.36 -35.61
C LYS A 201 -6.08 0.89 -35.38
N PRO A 202 -6.23 1.34 -34.13
CA PRO A 202 -7.06 2.50 -33.81
C PRO A 202 -6.45 3.76 -34.44
N LYS A 203 -7.27 4.57 -35.11
CA LYS A 203 -6.83 5.80 -35.80
C LYS A 203 -6.96 7.06 -34.94
N ARG A 204 -7.68 7.00 -33.81
CA ARG A 204 -7.94 8.15 -32.94
C ARG A 204 -7.95 7.75 -31.47
N CYS A 205 -7.66 8.70 -30.60
CA CYS A 205 -7.81 8.52 -29.16
C CYS A 205 -9.30 8.42 -28.80
N GLU A 206 -9.69 7.42 -28.02
CA GLU A 206 -11.08 7.21 -27.60
C GLU A 206 -11.50 8.06 -26.39
N THR A 207 -10.58 8.87 -25.85
CA THR A 207 -10.87 9.81 -24.76
C THR A 207 -11.10 11.23 -25.29
N CYS A 208 -10.23 11.72 -26.18
CA CYS A 208 -10.35 13.09 -26.73
C CYS A 208 -10.68 13.14 -28.22
N TYR A 209 -10.89 11.99 -28.87
CA TYR A 209 -11.21 11.84 -30.30
C TYR A 209 -10.18 12.41 -31.28
N LYS A 210 -9.02 12.91 -30.80
CA LYS A 210 -7.92 13.39 -31.65
C LYS A 210 -7.30 12.23 -32.42
N SER A 211 -7.09 12.46 -33.72
CA SER A 211 -6.41 11.52 -34.61
C SER A 211 -4.96 11.29 -34.16
N PHE A 212 -4.48 10.05 -34.27
CA PHE A 212 -3.05 9.76 -34.13
C PHE A 212 -2.37 10.21 -35.43
N SER A 213 -1.65 11.33 -35.39
CA SER A 213 -0.99 11.87 -36.58
C SER A 213 0.09 10.91 -37.07
N MET A 214 0.05 10.56 -38.36
CA MET A 214 1.06 9.73 -39.03
C MET A 214 2.43 10.43 -39.15
N PHE A 215 2.49 11.76 -38.98
CA PHE A 215 3.71 12.57 -39.16
C PHE A 215 4.39 12.96 -37.84
N ALA A 216 3.81 12.60 -36.69
CA ALA A 216 4.44 12.82 -35.40
C ALA A 216 5.17 11.55 -34.95
N LEU A 217 6.50 11.61 -34.91
CA LEU A 217 7.41 10.54 -34.42
C LEU A 217 7.08 10.03 -32.99
N THR A 218 6.15 10.68 -32.30
CA THR A 218 5.76 10.43 -30.90
C THR A 218 4.32 9.94 -30.71
N SER A 219 3.52 9.78 -31.78
CA SER A 219 2.10 9.39 -31.67
C SER A 219 1.91 7.86 -31.70
N THR A 220 2.56 7.13 -30.80
CA THR A 220 2.22 5.72 -30.56
C THR A 220 0.91 5.62 -29.79
N SER A 221 -0.08 4.91 -30.35
CA SER A 221 -1.34 4.62 -29.67
C SER A 221 -1.07 3.63 -28.54
N ALA A 222 -1.22 4.06 -27.29
CA ALA A 222 -1.18 3.16 -26.15
C ALA A 222 -2.59 2.69 -25.79
N SER A 223 -2.73 1.47 -25.27
CA SER A 223 -4.02 0.93 -24.82
C SER A 223 -4.15 1.02 -23.30
N CYS A 224 -5.32 1.39 -22.80
CA CYS A 224 -5.59 1.43 -21.36
C CYS A 224 -5.53 0.01 -20.78
N GLN A 225 -4.87 -0.18 -19.63
CA GLN A 225 -4.81 -1.51 -19.00
C GLN A 225 -6.13 -1.98 -18.38
N ILE A 226 -7.11 -1.08 -18.18
CA ILE A 226 -8.45 -1.41 -17.68
C ILE A 226 -9.42 -1.59 -18.85
N CYS A 227 -9.73 -0.52 -19.58
CA CYS A 227 -10.77 -0.56 -20.62
C CYS A 227 -10.27 -0.94 -22.03
N ARG A 228 -8.95 -1.16 -22.22
CA ARG A 228 -8.30 -1.50 -23.51
C ARG A 228 -8.45 -0.49 -24.64
N ARG A 229 -9.20 0.59 -24.44
CA ARG A 229 -9.36 1.68 -25.40
C ARG A 229 -8.04 2.36 -25.74
N ALA A 230 -7.93 2.86 -26.97
CA ALA A 230 -6.76 3.56 -27.48
C ALA A 230 -6.67 5.00 -26.94
N MET A 231 -5.46 5.41 -26.54
CA MET A 231 -5.23 6.68 -25.87
C MET A 231 -4.02 7.41 -26.45
N CYS A 232 -4.09 8.74 -26.51
CA CYS A 232 -2.92 9.58 -26.71
C CYS A 232 -2.18 9.79 -25.39
N ALA A 233 -0.92 10.25 -25.46
CA ALA A 233 -0.11 10.50 -24.27
C ALA A 233 -0.79 11.45 -23.26
N LYS A 234 -1.47 12.52 -23.74
CA LYS A 234 -2.17 13.51 -22.89
C LYS A 234 -3.39 12.95 -22.16
N CYS A 235 -4.03 11.92 -22.70
CA CYS A 235 -5.17 11.25 -22.07
C CYS A 235 -4.76 10.02 -21.25
N SER A 236 -3.47 9.86 -21.00
CA SER A 236 -2.90 8.70 -20.35
C SER A 236 -2.09 9.09 -19.13
N VAL A 237 -2.16 8.26 -18.09
CA VAL A 237 -1.32 8.36 -16.90
C VAL A 237 -0.54 7.07 -16.75
N VAL A 238 0.76 7.20 -16.49
CA VAL A 238 1.65 6.07 -16.20
C VAL A 238 1.72 5.90 -14.69
N LYS A 239 1.52 4.67 -14.21
CA LYS A 239 1.67 4.31 -12.80
C LYS A 239 2.63 3.13 -12.66
N LYS A 240 3.49 3.21 -11.65
CA LYS A 240 4.29 2.07 -11.21
C LYS A 240 3.37 1.16 -10.39
N MET A 241 3.31 -0.10 -10.78
CA MET A 241 2.50 -1.12 -10.15
C MET A 241 3.44 -2.21 -9.67
N THR A 242 3.33 -2.62 -8.42
CA THR A 242 3.96 -3.86 -7.97
C THR A 242 3.23 -5.03 -8.62
N VAL A 243 3.97 -5.98 -9.17
CA VAL A 243 3.43 -7.19 -9.79
C VAL A 243 3.76 -8.44 -9.00
N ASP A 244 4.86 -8.40 -8.26
CA ASP A 244 5.33 -9.51 -7.47
C ASP A 244 6.21 -9.00 -6.32
N VAL A 245 6.18 -9.72 -5.20
CA VAL A 245 7.08 -9.51 -4.07
C VAL A 245 7.61 -10.88 -3.67
N SER A 246 8.91 -11.09 -3.87
CA SER A 246 9.53 -12.35 -3.54
C SER A 246 9.48 -12.62 -2.02
N ASN A 247 9.66 -13.89 -1.65
CA ASN A 247 9.81 -14.28 -0.25
C ASN A 247 10.99 -13.55 0.44
N THR A 248 12.03 -13.23 -0.32
CA THR A 248 13.21 -12.47 0.12
C THR A 248 13.00 -10.94 0.16
N GLY A 249 11.78 -10.45 -0.14
CA GLY A 249 11.45 -9.02 -0.10
C GLY A 249 11.76 -8.25 -1.39
N ALA A 250 12.30 -8.89 -2.42
CA ALA A 250 12.56 -8.25 -3.71
C ALA A 250 11.23 -7.91 -4.39
N VAL A 251 11.04 -6.62 -4.70
CA VAL A 251 9.82 -6.11 -5.33
C VAL A 251 10.02 -6.02 -6.83
N LYS A 252 9.17 -6.68 -7.60
CA LYS A 252 9.08 -6.47 -9.05
C LYS A 252 8.00 -5.45 -9.35
N GLN A 253 8.40 -4.33 -9.95
CA GLN A 253 7.47 -3.29 -10.41
C GLN A 253 7.46 -3.21 -11.94
N CYS A 254 6.28 -2.93 -12.50
CA CYS A 254 6.13 -2.58 -13.91
C CYS A 254 5.43 -1.24 -14.05
N THR A 255 5.62 -0.59 -15.20
CA THR A 255 4.91 0.65 -15.53
C THR A 255 3.70 0.33 -16.39
N LEU A 256 2.52 0.63 -15.86
CA LEU A 256 1.25 0.46 -16.57
C LEU A 256 0.66 1.81 -16.95
N ARG A 257 -0.16 1.81 -18.00
CA ARG A 257 -0.78 3.03 -18.55
C ARG A 257 -2.30 2.94 -18.50
N PHE A 258 -2.92 3.98 -17.97
CA PHE A 258 -4.36 4.07 -17.73
C PHE A 258 -4.93 5.31 -18.41
N CYS A 259 -6.17 5.24 -18.91
CA CYS A 259 -6.86 6.45 -19.38
C CYS A 259 -7.27 7.30 -18.18
N LEU A 260 -7.41 8.61 -18.41
CA LEU A 260 -7.90 9.51 -17.37
C LEU A 260 -9.27 9.09 -16.83
N ASN A 261 -10.16 8.57 -17.69
CA ASN A 261 -11.50 8.15 -17.25
C ASN A 261 -11.46 6.99 -16.23
N CYS A 262 -10.76 5.91 -16.55
CA CYS A 262 -10.61 4.78 -15.62
C CYS A 262 -9.82 5.15 -14.38
N LEU A 263 -8.85 6.08 -14.49
CA LEU A 263 -8.15 6.58 -13.32
C LEU A 263 -9.08 7.35 -12.38
N MET A 264 -9.93 8.23 -12.91
CA MET A 264 -10.89 9.01 -12.13
C MET A 264 -11.97 8.12 -11.51
N GLU A 265 -12.54 7.22 -12.31
CA GLU A 265 -13.51 6.21 -11.84
C GLU A 265 -12.92 5.37 -10.71
N ALA A 266 -11.66 4.90 -10.87
CA ALA A 266 -10.98 4.18 -9.80
C ALA A 266 -10.81 5.05 -8.56
N LYS A 267 -10.41 6.32 -8.67
CA LYS A 267 -10.26 7.22 -7.52
C LYS A 267 -11.56 7.45 -6.76
N GLU A 268 -12.67 7.63 -7.48
CA GLU A 268 -14.00 7.92 -6.92
C GLU A 268 -14.69 6.68 -6.33
N LYS A 269 -14.32 5.48 -6.78
CA LYS A 269 -14.91 4.24 -6.27
C LYS A 269 -14.66 4.09 -4.77
N SER A 270 -15.72 3.73 -4.04
CA SER A 270 -15.64 3.43 -2.61
C SER A 270 -14.65 2.29 -2.34
N VAL A 271 -13.78 2.47 -1.35
CA VAL A 271 -12.87 1.41 -0.89
C VAL A 271 -13.60 0.32 -0.11
N TRP A 272 -14.81 0.57 0.40
CA TRP A 272 -15.52 -0.37 1.26
C TRP A 272 -15.83 -1.68 0.55
N GLU A 273 -16.33 -1.62 -0.67
CA GLU A 273 -16.58 -2.82 -1.49
C GLU A 273 -15.31 -3.66 -1.65
N MET A 274 -14.18 -3.00 -1.93
CA MET A 274 -12.89 -3.66 -2.12
C MET A 274 -12.36 -4.24 -0.81
N ALA A 275 -12.51 -3.52 0.29
CA ALA A 275 -12.03 -3.94 1.60
C ALA A 275 -12.85 -5.13 2.12
N LEU A 276 -14.18 -5.09 1.96
CA LEU A 276 -15.09 -6.16 2.35
C LEU A 276 -14.88 -7.43 1.55
N SER A 277 -14.60 -7.35 0.24
CA SER A 277 -14.25 -8.54 -0.55
C SER A 277 -13.03 -9.30 0.01
N GLY A 278 -12.10 -8.58 0.65
CA GLY A 278 -10.96 -9.16 1.36
C GLY A 278 -11.35 -9.83 2.68
N VAL A 279 -12.35 -9.28 3.40
CA VAL A 279 -12.90 -9.87 4.62
C VAL A 279 -13.60 -11.19 4.32
N ASP A 280 -14.39 -11.22 3.26
CA ASP A 280 -15.14 -12.41 2.83
C ASP A 280 -14.18 -13.55 2.46
N THR A 281 -13.19 -13.26 1.62
CA THR A 281 -12.17 -14.24 1.19
C THR A 281 -11.38 -14.81 2.38
N ALA A 282 -11.06 -13.98 3.39
CA ALA A 282 -10.35 -14.42 4.59
C ALA A 282 -11.21 -15.31 5.51
N SER A 283 -12.53 -15.08 5.51
CA SER A 283 -13.49 -15.88 6.28
C SER A 283 -13.71 -17.25 5.64
N GLU A 284 -13.82 -17.30 4.31
CA GLU A 284 -13.94 -18.54 3.54
C GLU A 284 -12.70 -19.43 3.69
N THR A 285 -11.49 -18.86 3.58
CA THR A 285 -10.23 -19.59 3.77
C THR A 285 -10.03 -20.10 5.21
N SER A 286 -10.50 -19.35 6.21
CA SER A 286 -10.50 -19.80 7.62
C SER A 286 -11.52 -20.92 7.87
N SER A 287 -12.57 -21.01 7.04
CA SER A 287 -13.58 -22.08 7.13
C SER A 287 -13.14 -23.33 6.37
N ALA A 288 -12.45 -23.16 5.23
CA ALA A 288 -11.92 -24.25 4.41
C ALA A 288 -10.69 -24.94 5.02
N SER A 289 -9.91 -24.26 5.86
CA SER A 289 -8.77 -24.86 6.57
C SER A 289 -9.16 -25.87 7.65
N GLY A 290 -10.47 -26.08 7.91
CA GLY A 290 -11.01 -27.22 8.65
C GLY A 290 -11.04 -28.53 7.85
N SER A 291 -10.72 -28.52 6.55
CA SER A 291 -10.80 -29.69 5.69
C SER A 291 -9.73 -29.67 4.59
N GLY A 292 -8.61 -30.35 4.83
CA GLY A 292 -7.79 -31.01 3.80
C GLY A 292 -7.07 -30.12 2.78
N TYR A 293 -5.76 -29.95 2.97
CA TYR A 293 -4.82 -29.42 1.97
C TYR A 293 -4.90 -30.17 0.63
N ARG A 294 -5.31 -29.50 -0.45
CA ARG A 294 -4.91 -29.80 -1.84
C ARG A 294 -4.81 -28.52 -2.67
N TYR A 295 -3.60 -28.29 -3.23
CA TYR A 295 -3.17 -27.57 -4.45
C TYR A 295 -4.00 -26.38 -4.98
N ILE A 296 -3.39 -25.30 -5.48
CA ILE A 296 -2.95 -25.21 -6.88
C ILE A 296 -1.79 -24.20 -7.04
N SER A 297 -0.66 -24.73 -7.48
CA SER A 297 0.33 -24.07 -8.34
C SER A 297 -0.14 -24.18 -9.80
N ASN A 298 -0.21 -23.07 -10.53
CA ASN A 298 0.09 -22.94 -11.97
C ASN A 298 -0.49 -21.64 -12.53
N ILE A 299 0.36 -20.64 -12.77
CA ILE A 299 0.19 -19.73 -13.90
C ILE A 299 1.59 -19.54 -14.52
N SER A 300 1.77 -20.18 -15.66
CA SER A 300 2.80 -19.96 -16.68
C SER A 300 2.79 -18.55 -17.24
#